data_AF-A0A8J8A3R0-F1
#
_entry.id   AF-A0A8J8A3R0-F1
#
_cell.length_a   1.000
_cell.length_b   1.000
_cell.length_c   1.000
_cell.angle_alpha   90.00
_cell.angle_beta   90.00
_cell.angle_gamma   90.00
#
_symmetry.space_group_name_H-M   'P 1'
#
loop_
_entity.id
_entity.type
_entity.pdbx_description
1 polymer ?
#
loop_
_entity_poly.entity_id
_entity_poly.type
_entity_poly.pdbx_seq_one_letter_code
_entity_poly.pdbx_strand_id
1 'polypeptide(L)'
;MGILDRFRKNPIEKLSLRELQEEEIRLRNRLERTKKEIERIEKKKKQLFQEGIGADVLKKKMLAQEIKSLDMEQKLRLRDFTTAQKQYTFVKNLIVVKKYEKELRKIGLWDKLSKVEPEQLESVLVKVTLDGREFDEMVESLNRVFEMDIAEFEGTEDQTERELMEAWARVETGEADIEQVASEIASPKLEKETEEEL
;
A
#
# COMPACT_ATOMS: atom_id res chain seq x y z
N MET A 1 14.32 -15.19 -2.16
CA MET A 1 13.49 -15.03 -3.37
C MET A 1 12.06 -14.78 -2.93
N GLY A 2 11.53 -13.61 -3.28
CA GLY A 2 10.13 -13.24 -3.02
C GLY A 2 9.18 -13.91 -4.02
N ILE A 3 7.87 -13.77 -3.81
CA ILE A 3 6.89 -14.23 -4.81
C ILE A 3 6.90 -13.39 -6.08
N LEU A 4 7.31 -12.13 -6.03
CA LEU A 4 7.56 -11.32 -7.22
C LEU A 4 8.65 -11.94 -8.12
N ASP A 5 9.77 -12.36 -7.53
CA ASP A 5 10.85 -13.02 -8.28
C ASP A 5 10.38 -14.34 -8.91
N ARG A 6 9.46 -15.04 -8.23
CA ARG A 6 8.86 -16.27 -8.72
C ARG A 6 7.82 -15.99 -9.80
N PHE A 7 7.00 -14.96 -9.66
CA PHE A 7 6.00 -14.55 -10.65
C PHE A 7 6.64 -14.08 -11.96
N ARG A 8 7.72 -13.29 -11.90
CA ARG A 8 8.50 -12.91 -13.09
C ARG A 8 9.11 -14.10 -13.82
N LYS A 9 9.33 -15.22 -13.14
CA LYS A 9 9.83 -16.48 -13.72
C LYS A 9 8.71 -17.46 -14.09
N ASN A 10 7.58 -17.39 -13.39
CA ASN A 10 6.43 -18.27 -13.50
C ASN A 10 5.16 -17.43 -13.63
N PRO A 11 4.59 -17.31 -14.85
CA PRO A 11 3.40 -16.50 -15.09
C PRO A 11 2.22 -16.98 -14.24
N ILE A 12 1.18 -16.13 -14.15
CA ILE A 12 -0.03 -16.34 -13.34
C ILE A 12 -0.59 -17.77 -13.43
N GLU A 13 -0.46 -18.44 -14.58
CA GLU A 13 -0.91 -19.81 -14.80
C GLU A 13 -0.25 -20.86 -13.89
N LYS A 14 1.03 -20.67 -13.54
CA LYS A 14 1.82 -21.66 -12.78
C LYS A 14 1.71 -21.49 -11.27
N LEU A 15 1.16 -20.38 -10.80
CA LEU A 15 1.00 -20.11 -9.38
C LEU A 15 -0.28 -20.77 -8.85
N SER A 16 -0.13 -21.57 -7.79
CA SER A 16 -1.29 -22.15 -7.11
C SER A 16 -1.89 -21.19 -6.09
N LEU A 17 -3.20 -21.32 -5.86
CA LEU A 17 -3.91 -20.56 -4.82
C LEU A 17 -3.28 -20.76 -3.44
N ARG A 18 -2.81 -21.99 -3.15
CA ARG A 18 -2.15 -22.33 -1.89
C ARG A 18 -0.84 -21.56 -1.70
N GLU A 19 0.03 -21.53 -2.71
CA GLU A 19 1.30 -20.79 -2.63
C GLU A 19 1.07 -19.29 -2.42
N LEU A 20 0.02 -18.74 -3.05
CA LEU A 20 -0.36 -17.35 -2.86
C LEU A 20 -0.84 -17.07 -1.43
N GLN A 21 -1.67 -17.95 -0.86
CA GLN A 21 -2.12 -17.84 0.53
C GLN A 21 -0.98 -17.96 1.54
N GLU A 22 -0.02 -18.87 1.30
CA GLU A 22 1.17 -19.00 2.15
C GLU A 22 2.02 -17.71 2.12
N GLU A 23 2.15 -17.07 0.95
CA GLU A 23 2.81 -15.77 0.81
C GLU A 23 2.06 -14.62 1.45
N GLU A 24 0.74 -14.57 1.30
CA GLU A 24 -0.11 -13.59 1.95
C GLU A 24 0.14 -13.58 3.46
N ILE A 25 0.13 -14.76 4.09
CA ILE A 25 0.38 -14.92 5.53
C ILE A 25 1.80 -14.46 5.87
N ARG A 26 2.79 -14.83 5.06
CA ARG A 26 4.20 -14.44 5.27
C ARG A 26 4.37 -12.92 5.21
N LEU A 27 3.81 -12.26 4.19
CA LEU A 27 3.88 -10.82 3.99
C LEU A 27 3.14 -10.08 5.10
N ARG A 28 1.95 -10.53 5.49
CA ARG A 28 1.20 -9.98 6.64
C ARG A 28 2.02 -10.02 7.93
N ASN A 29 2.66 -11.16 8.21
CA ASN A 29 3.52 -11.30 9.38
C ASN A 29 4.76 -10.39 9.33
N ARG A 30 5.33 -10.18 8.12
CA ARG A 30 6.44 -9.25 7.92
C ARG A 30 6.00 -7.81 8.18
N LEU A 31 4.87 -7.38 7.62
CA LEU A 31 4.30 -6.05 7.83
C LEU A 31 4.08 -5.76 9.31
N GLU A 32 3.46 -6.69 10.03
CA GLU A 32 3.20 -6.54 11.46
C GLU A 32 4.49 -6.43 12.30
N ARG A 33 5.54 -7.18 11.93
CA ARG A 33 6.85 -7.07 12.59
C ARG A 33 7.51 -5.73 12.32
N THR A 34 7.56 -5.30 11.06
CA THR A 34 8.18 -4.03 10.67
C THR A 34 7.44 -2.84 11.28
N LYS A 35 6.10 -2.90 11.36
CA LYS A 35 5.30 -1.90 12.08
C LYS A 35 5.72 -1.78 13.56
N LYS A 36 5.82 -2.91 14.27
CA LYS A 36 6.28 -2.94 15.67
C LYS A 36 7.71 -2.42 15.84
N GLU A 37 8.60 -2.67 14.88
CA GLU A 37 9.97 -2.13 14.89
C GLU A 37 9.96 -0.60 14.75
N ILE A 38 9.20 -0.06 13.80
CA ILE A 38 9.03 1.39 13.61
C ILE A 38 8.48 2.06 14.88
N GLU A 39 7.45 1.48 15.49
CA GLU A 39 6.87 1.99 16.75
C GLU A 39 7.87 1.98 17.91
N ARG A 40 8.73 0.95 17.99
CA ARG A 40 9.78 0.87 19.03
C ARG A 40 10.84 1.94 18.82
N ILE A 41 11.27 2.17 17.58
CA ILE A 41 12.23 3.23 17.24
C ILE A 41 11.65 4.59 17.64
N GLU A 42 10.39 4.85 17.32
CA GLU A 42 9.72 6.11 17.66
C GLU A 42 9.63 6.33 19.18
N LYS A 43 9.27 5.30 19.94
CA LYS A 43 9.27 5.36 21.42
C LYS A 43 10.66 5.65 21.97
N LYS A 44 11.71 5.03 21.42
CA LYS A 44 13.09 5.28 21.84
C LYS A 44 13.54 6.70 21.52
N LYS A 45 13.22 7.23 20.33
CA LYS A 45 13.50 8.63 19.96
C LYS A 45 12.86 9.60 20.97
N LYS A 46 11.60 9.38 21.34
CA LYS A 46 10.88 10.19 22.35
C LYS A 46 11.56 10.14 23.73
N GLN A 47 12.00 8.96 24.17
CA GLN A 47 12.73 8.82 25.44
C GLN A 47 14.05 9.58 25.43
N LEU A 48 14.88 9.39 24.39
CA LEU A 48 16.17 10.09 24.26
C LEU A 48 16.00 11.61 24.17
N PHE A 49 14.93 12.07 23.52
CA PHE A 49 14.60 13.49 23.45
C PHE A 49 14.29 14.05 24.84
N GLN A 50 13.45 13.35 25.62
CA GLN A 50 13.13 13.73 27.00
C GLN A 50 14.39 13.75 27.89
N GLU A 51 15.28 12.77 27.76
CA GLU A 51 16.56 12.73 28.48
C GLU A 51 17.49 13.92 28.14
N GLY A 52 17.32 14.52 26.96
CA GLY A 52 18.07 15.71 26.54
C GLY A 52 17.58 17.00 27.20
N ILE A 53 16.35 17.03 27.72
CA ILE A 53 15.79 18.22 28.38
C ILE A 53 16.53 18.41 29.72
N GLY A 54 17.16 19.58 29.90
CA GLY A 54 17.95 19.87 31.11
C GLY A 54 19.34 19.23 31.18
N ALA A 55 19.72 18.39 30.21
CA ALA A 55 21.06 17.83 30.12
C ALA A 55 22.12 18.87 29.70
N ASP A 56 23.38 18.59 30.02
CA ASP A 56 24.53 19.39 29.59
C ASP A 56 24.78 19.29 28.07
N VAL A 57 25.61 20.19 27.54
CA VAL A 57 25.85 20.32 26.09
C VAL A 57 26.48 19.06 25.49
N LEU A 58 27.37 18.38 26.22
CA LEU A 58 28.04 17.18 25.74
C LEU A 58 27.02 16.04 25.63
N LYS A 59 26.24 15.81 26.69
CA LYS A 59 25.17 14.79 26.68
C LYS A 59 24.13 15.05 25.60
N LYS A 60 23.71 16.30 25.40
CA LYS A 60 22.80 16.68 24.30
C LYS A 60 23.36 16.34 22.92
N LYS A 61 24.66 16.59 22.67
CA LYS A 61 25.30 16.23 21.40
C LYS A 61 25.29 14.71 21.16
N MET A 62 25.55 13.92 22.20
CA MET A 62 25.52 12.45 22.09
C MET A 62 24.10 11.94 21.79
N LEU A 63 23.09 12.41 22.55
CA LEU A 63 21.68 12.05 22.33
C LEU A 63 21.21 12.45 20.94
N ALA A 64 21.59 13.62 20.44
CA ALA A 64 21.26 14.07 19.09
C ALA A 64 21.83 13.15 18.00
N GLN A 65 23.06 12.66 18.17
CA GLN A 65 23.65 11.69 17.24
C GLN A 65 22.91 10.35 17.27
N GLU A 66 22.50 9.88 18.44
CA GLU A 66 21.73 8.64 18.57
C GLU A 66 20.33 8.77 17.93
N ILE A 67 19.62 9.87 18.19
CA ILE A 67 18.33 10.17 17.56
C ILE A 67 18.46 10.22 16.03
N LYS A 68 19.53 10.84 15.51
CA LYS A 68 19.78 10.90 14.06
C LYS A 68 20.02 9.51 13.46
N SER A 69 20.73 8.63 14.17
CA SER A 69 20.91 7.24 13.75
C SER A 69 19.59 6.47 13.70
N LEU A 70 18.78 6.61 14.76
CA LEU A 70 17.44 6.01 14.84
C LEU A 70 16.50 6.53 13.75
N ASP A 71 16.58 7.81 13.39
CA ASP A 71 15.81 8.40 12.29
C ASP A 71 16.15 7.76 10.93
N MET A 72 17.43 7.53 10.67
CA MET A 72 17.87 6.84 9.46
C MET A 72 17.38 5.39 9.43
N GLU A 73 17.47 4.68 10.56
CA GLU A 73 16.93 3.32 10.68
C GLU A 73 15.41 3.30 10.42
N GLN A 74 14.66 4.23 11.03
CA GLN A 74 13.21 4.36 10.83
C GLN A 74 12.85 4.55 9.35
N LYS A 75 13.58 5.42 8.64
CA LYS A 75 13.38 5.65 7.20
C LYS A 75 13.60 4.39 6.36
N LEU A 76 14.64 3.63 6.66
CA LEU A 76 14.91 2.35 5.97
C LEU A 76 13.79 1.34 6.23
N ARG A 77 13.34 1.22 7.49
CA ARG A 77 12.23 0.34 7.87
C ARG A 77 10.91 0.74 7.22
N LEU A 78 10.65 2.04 7.11
CA LEU A 78 9.46 2.55 6.43
C LEU A 78 9.48 2.18 4.95
N ARG A 79 10.61 2.36 4.25
CA ARG A 79 10.76 1.92 2.85
C ARG A 79 10.53 0.42 2.68
N ASP A 80 11.06 -0.38 3.60
CA ASP A 80 10.85 -1.84 3.60
C ASP A 80 9.38 -2.20 3.84
N PHE A 81 8.70 -1.47 4.73
CA PHE A 81 7.26 -1.61 4.99
C PHE A 81 6.44 -1.31 3.74
N THR A 82 6.65 -0.14 3.11
CA THR A 82 5.95 0.26 1.87
C THR A 82 6.15 -0.76 0.75
N THR A 83 7.38 -1.27 0.60
CA THR A 83 7.67 -2.32 -0.40
C THR A 83 6.94 -3.62 -0.10
N ALA A 84 6.94 -4.06 1.16
CA ALA A 84 6.20 -5.26 1.59
C ALA A 84 4.68 -5.08 1.47
N GLN A 85 4.18 -3.85 1.64
CA GLN A 85 2.76 -3.52 1.55
C GLN A 85 2.29 -3.64 0.09
N LYS A 86 3.05 -3.08 -0.86
CA LYS A 86 2.77 -3.26 -2.31
C LYS A 86 2.74 -4.75 -2.70
N GLN A 87 3.72 -5.51 -2.23
CA GLN A 87 3.76 -6.97 -2.45
C GLN A 87 2.54 -7.68 -1.85
N TYR A 88 2.13 -7.29 -0.64
CA TYR A 88 0.97 -7.86 0.03
C TYR A 88 -0.31 -7.58 -0.75
N THR A 89 -0.53 -6.33 -1.17
CA THR A 89 -1.67 -5.91 -2.00
C THR A 89 -1.73 -6.71 -3.30
N PHE A 90 -0.61 -6.78 -4.02
CA PHE A 90 -0.49 -7.57 -5.25
C PHE A 90 -0.92 -9.03 -5.04
N VAL A 91 -0.34 -9.71 -4.04
CA VAL A 91 -0.64 -11.12 -3.75
C VAL A 91 -2.11 -11.30 -3.39
N LYS A 92 -2.67 -10.40 -2.59
CA LYS A 92 -4.07 -10.44 -2.18
C LYS A 92 -5.02 -10.31 -3.37
N ASN A 93 -4.75 -9.38 -4.29
CA ASN A 93 -5.54 -9.22 -5.51
C ASN A 93 -5.35 -10.42 -6.45
N LEU A 94 -4.15 -10.96 -6.54
CA LEU A 94 -3.86 -12.16 -7.34
C LEU A 94 -4.62 -13.40 -6.80
N ILE A 95 -4.81 -13.51 -5.49
CA ILE A 95 -5.66 -14.54 -4.86
C ILE A 95 -7.10 -14.39 -5.35
N VAL A 96 -7.65 -13.18 -5.40
CA VAL A 96 -9.01 -12.93 -5.90
C VAL A 96 -9.13 -13.34 -7.37
N VAL A 97 -8.21 -12.87 -8.22
CA VAL A 97 -8.17 -13.26 -9.64
C VAL A 97 -8.09 -14.79 -9.80
N LYS A 98 -7.29 -15.46 -8.97
CA LYS A 98 -7.17 -16.92 -8.99
C LYS A 98 -8.42 -17.66 -8.50
N LYS A 99 -9.16 -17.12 -7.54
CA LYS A 99 -10.45 -17.70 -7.11
C LYS A 99 -11.47 -17.72 -8.25
N TYR A 100 -11.47 -16.68 -9.08
CA TYR A 100 -12.37 -16.53 -10.24
C TYR A 100 -11.80 -17.07 -11.55
N GLU A 101 -10.73 -17.88 -11.52
CA GLU A 101 -10.07 -18.36 -12.74
C GLU A 101 -11.04 -19.06 -13.70
N LYS A 102 -11.98 -19.86 -13.19
CA LYS A 102 -12.94 -20.60 -14.03
C LYS A 102 -13.90 -19.65 -14.75
N GLU A 103 -14.41 -18.65 -14.05
CA GLU A 103 -15.33 -17.65 -14.57
C GLU A 103 -14.60 -16.73 -15.57
N LEU A 104 -13.38 -16.28 -15.24
CA LEU A 104 -12.52 -15.48 -16.11
C LEU A 104 -12.17 -16.21 -17.42
N ARG A 105 -11.99 -17.53 -17.38
CA ARG A 105 -11.77 -18.37 -18.58
C ARG A 105 -13.02 -18.42 -19.47
N LYS A 106 -14.23 -18.47 -18.89
CA LYS A 106 -15.48 -18.51 -19.68
C LYS A 106 -15.71 -17.24 -20.50
N ILE A 107 -15.29 -16.09 -19.98
CA ILE A 107 -15.43 -14.79 -20.66
C ILE A 107 -14.19 -14.38 -21.47
N GLY A 108 -13.15 -15.23 -21.53
CA GLY A 108 -11.92 -14.97 -22.27
C GLY A 108 -10.98 -13.91 -21.66
N LEU A 109 -11.31 -13.36 -20.48
CA LEU A 109 -10.47 -12.38 -19.77
C LEU A 109 -9.21 -13.04 -19.20
N TRP A 110 -9.28 -14.33 -18.83
CA TRP A 110 -8.12 -15.08 -18.35
C TRP A 110 -6.97 -15.11 -19.37
N ASP A 111 -7.28 -15.31 -20.65
CA ASP A 111 -6.27 -15.39 -21.71
C ASP A 111 -5.65 -14.04 -22.03
N LYS A 112 -6.33 -12.94 -21.71
CA LYS A 112 -5.76 -11.59 -21.76
C LYS A 112 -4.78 -11.42 -20.59
N LEU A 113 -5.22 -11.71 -19.37
CA LEU A 113 -4.40 -11.61 -18.15
C LEU A 113 -3.12 -12.44 -18.21
N SER A 114 -3.17 -13.64 -18.79
CA SER A 114 -1.98 -14.52 -18.90
C SER A 114 -0.95 -14.04 -19.92
N LYS A 115 -1.33 -13.15 -20.84
CA LYS A 115 -0.45 -12.57 -21.88
C LYS A 115 0.14 -11.22 -21.50
N VAL A 116 -0.40 -10.56 -20.48
CA VAL A 116 0.14 -9.30 -19.95
C VAL A 116 1.51 -9.56 -19.33
N GLU A 117 2.46 -8.64 -19.55
CA GLU A 117 3.79 -8.75 -18.96
C GLU A 117 3.69 -8.76 -17.43
N PRO A 118 4.47 -9.61 -16.72
CA PRO A 118 4.41 -9.70 -15.27
C PRO A 118 4.56 -8.34 -14.57
N GLU A 119 5.46 -7.48 -15.02
CA GLU A 119 5.68 -6.16 -14.45
C GLU A 119 4.46 -5.25 -14.62
N GLN A 120 3.77 -5.34 -15.76
CA GLN A 120 2.54 -4.59 -16.01
C GLN A 120 1.37 -5.14 -15.19
N LEU A 121 1.24 -6.47 -15.08
CA LEU A 121 0.20 -7.06 -14.25
C LEU A 121 0.42 -6.74 -12.77
N GLU A 122 1.68 -6.68 -12.32
CA GLU A 122 2.06 -6.24 -10.98
C GLU A 122 1.61 -4.79 -10.75
N SER A 123 1.95 -3.86 -11.64
CA SER A 123 1.57 -2.45 -11.48
C SER A 123 0.06 -2.25 -11.47
N VAL A 124 -0.67 -2.96 -12.33
CA VAL A 124 -2.15 -2.94 -12.37
C VAL A 124 -2.74 -3.51 -11.09
N LEU A 125 -2.31 -4.71 -10.68
CA LEU A 125 -2.87 -5.41 -9.54
C LEU A 125 -2.46 -4.78 -8.20
N VAL A 126 -1.40 -3.99 -8.11
CA VAL A 126 -1.12 -3.20 -6.90
C VAL A 126 -2.14 -2.07 -6.74
N LYS A 127 -2.54 -1.43 -7.85
CA LYS A 127 -3.35 -0.21 -7.84
C LYS A 127 -4.86 -0.47 -7.72
N VAL A 128 -5.34 -1.68 -7.99
CA VAL A 128 -6.77 -2.04 -7.84
C VAL A 128 -7.08 -2.58 -6.45
N THR A 129 -8.31 -2.35 -5.98
CA THR A 129 -8.83 -3.01 -4.77
C THR A 129 -9.84 -4.06 -5.18
N LEU A 130 -9.46 -5.34 -5.23
CA LEU A 130 -10.37 -6.42 -5.64
C LEU A 130 -10.97 -7.20 -4.46
N ASP A 131 -10.46 -6.98 -3.26
CA ASP A 131 -10.94 -7.69 -2.07
C ASP A 131 -12.37 -7.24 -1.68
N GLY A 132 -13.23 -8.22 -1.39
CA GLY A 132 -14.63 -7.98 -1.02
C GLY A 132 -15.58 -7.61 -2.18
N ARG A 133 -15.08 -7.49 -3.42
CA ARG A 133 -15.92 -7.21 -4.60
C ARG A 133 -16.59 -8.45 -5.15
N GLU A 134 -17.78 -8.28 -5.73
CA GLU A 134 -18.43 -9.34 -6.51
C GLU A 134 -17.72 -9.54 -7.85
N PHE A 135 -18.01 -10.65 -8.53
CA PHE A 135 -17.33 -11.02 -9.77
C PHE A 135 -17.45 -9.93 -10.86
N ASP A 136 -18.63 -9.36 -11.03
CA ASP A 136 -18.89 -8.35 -12.07
C ASP A 136 -18.12 -7.05 -11.80
N GLU A 137 -18.10 -6.58 -10.56
CA GLU A 137 -17.32 -5.41 -10.13
C GLU A 137 -15.81 -5.63 -10.27
N MET A 138 -15.34 -6.86 -10.01
CA MET A 138 -13.93 -7.23 -10.20
C MET A 138 -13.56 -7.21 -11.69
N VAL A 139 -14.41 -7.74 -12.56
CA VAL A 139 -14.21 -7.70 -14.02
C VAL A 139 -14.18 -6.26 -14.53
N GLU A 140 -15.11 -5.41 -14.09
CA GLU A 140 -15.14 -3.98 -14.42
C GLU A 140 -13.85 -3.29 -13.98
N SER A 141 -13.40 -3.56 -12.76
CA SER A 141 -12.16 -2.98 -12.20
C SER A 141 -10.92 -3.39 -13.00
N LEU A 142 -10.84 -4.64 -13.43
CA LEU A 142 -9.75 -5.11 -14.27
C LEU A 142 -9.80 -4.45 -15.66
N ASN A 143 -10.97 -4.43 -16.30
CA ASN A 143 -11.12 -3.82 -17.63
C ASN A 143 -10.80 -2.33 -17.63
N ARG A 144 -11.28 -1.57 -16.64
CA ARG A 144 -10.99 -0.13 -16.51
C ARG A 144 -9.48 0.15 -16.48
N VAL A 145 -8.71 -0.69 -15.80
CA VAL A 145 -7.25 -0.51 -15.71
C VAL A 145 -6.51 -1.02 -16.95
N PHE A 146 -7.09 -1.94 -17.73
CA PHE A 146 -6.55 -2.30 -19.05
C PHE A 146 -6.90 -1.30 -20.15
N GLU A 147 -7.96 -0.50 -19.97
CA GLU A 147 -8.43 0.52 -20.92
C GLU A 147 -7.85 1.91 -20.63
N MET A 148 -7.53 2.24 -19.38
CA MET A 148 -6.83 3.47 -19.01
C MET A 148 -5.31 3.32 -19.20
N ASP A 149 -4.66 4.31 -19.81
CA ASP A 149 -3.20 4.37 -19.87
C ASP A 149 -2.64 4.35 -18.44
N ILE A 150 -1.63 3.50 -18.21
CA ILE A 150 -1.00 3.26 -16.88
C ILE A 150 -0.58 4.58 -16.18
N ALA A 151 -0.34 5.63 -16.96
CA ALA A 151 0.03 6.97 -16.52
C ALA A 151 -1.09 7.74 -15.78
N GLU A 152 -2.36 7.63 -16.19
CA GLU A 152 -3.48 8.34 -15.52
C GLU A 152 -3.82 7.71 -14.17
N PHE A 153 -3.65 6.40 -14.04
CA PHE A 153 -3.99 5.67 -12.80
C PHE A 153 -2.90 5.79 -11.71
N GLU A 154 -1.72 6.31 -12.04
CA GLU A 154 -0.59 6.42 -11.11
C GLU A 154 -0.72 7.57 -10.10
N GLY A 155 -1.62 8.53 -10.35
CA GLY A 155 -1.85 9.69 -9.48
C GLY A 155 -2.72 9.45 -8.24
N THR A 156 -3.53 8.38 -8.20
CA THR A 156 -4.63 8.24 -7.23
C THR A 156 -4.24 7.55 -5.91
N GLU A 157 -3.22 6.69 -5.90
CA GLU A 157 -2.85 5.90 -4.71
C GLU A 157 -2.07 6.73 -3.68
N ASP A 158 -1.13 7.56 -4.15
CA ASP A 158 -0.40 8.53 -3.29
C ASP A 158 -1.37 9.64 -2.83
N GLN A 159 -2.39 9.96 -3.63
CA GLN A 159 -3.41 10.95 -3.26
C GLN A 159 -4.26 10.49 -2.07
N THR A 160 -4.71 9.23 -2.01
CA THR A 160 -5.51 8.75 -0.87
C THR A 160 -4.71 8.73 0.43
N GLU A 161 -3.44 8.28 0.39
CA GLU A 161 -2.56 8.30 1.57
C GLU A 161 -2.29 9.73 2.05
N ARG A 162 -2.06 10.67 1.11
CA ARG A 162 -1.90 12.10 1.42
C ARG A 162 -3.16 12.72 2.00
N GLU A 163 -4.33 12.45 1.41
CA GLU A 163 -5.62 12.93 1.90
C GLU A 163 -5.90 12.43 3.32
N LEU A 164 -5.56 11.18 3.63
CA LEU A 164 -5.65 10.62 4.99
C LEU A 164 -4.66 11.31 5.95
N MET A 165 -3.43 11.57 5.51
CA MET A 165 -2.46 12.31 6.33
C MET A 165 -2.88 13.75 6.62
N GLU A 166 -3.42 14.46 5.63
CA GLU A 166 -3.97 15.82 5.79
C GLU A 166 -5.19 15.83 6.70
N ALA A 167 -6.08 14.86 6.52
CA ALA A 167 -7.23 14.63 7.39
C ALA A 167 -6.82 14.42 8.86
N TRP A 168 -5.84 13.54 9.13
CA TRP A 168 -5.33 13.36 10.49
C TRP A 168 -4.69 14.63 11.04
N ALA A 169 -3.92 15.38 10.23
CA ALA A 169 -3.32 16.64 10.64
C ALA A 169 -4.36 17.71 11.04
N ARG A 170 -5.47 17.83 10.31
CA ARG A 170 -6.59 18.75 10.65
C ARG A 170 -7.23 18.40 12.00
N VAL A 171 -7.37 17.10 12.29
CA VAL A 171 -7.88 16.64 13.59
C VAL A 171 -6.86 16.91 14.71
N GLU A 172 -5.58 16.61 14.48
CA GLU A 172 -4.52 16.80 15.48
C GLU A 172 -4.29 18.27 15.85
N THR A 173 -4.54 19.19 14.92
CA THR A 173 -4.45 20.66 15.12
C THR A 173 -5.73 21.26 15.71
N GLY A 174 -6.83 20.49 15.77
CA GLY A 174 -8.14 20.96 16.22
C GLY A 174 -8.90 21.80 15.19
N GLU A 175 -8.48 21.77 13.92
CA GLU A 175 -9.15 22.46 12.81
C GLU A 175 -10.44 21.75 12.37
N ALA A 176 -10.55 20.44 12.61
CA ALA A 176 -11.74 19.65 12.28
C ALA A 176 -12.00 18.53 13.30
N ASP A 177 -13.28 18.18 13.50
CA ASP A 177 -13.67 17.07 14.36
C ASP A 177 -13.60 15.72 13.62
N ILE A 178 -13.38 14.63 14.37
CA ILE A 178 -13.24 13.26 13.85
C ILE A 178 -14.43 12.86 12.97
N GLU A 179 -15.66 13.21 13.38
CA GLU A 179 -16.88 12.87 12.65
C GLU A 179 -16.99 13.60 11.31
N GLN A 180 -16.56 14.86 11.24
CA GLN A 180 -16.55 15.65 10.01
C GLN A 180 -15.58 15.05 9.00
N VAL A 181 -14.34 14.80 9.44
CA VAL A 181 -13.27 14.26 8.58
C VAL A 181 -13.60 12.84 8.11
N ALA A 182 -14.15 11.98 8.97
CA ALA A 182 -14.58 10.64 8.58
C ALA A 182 -15.67 10.66 7.50
N SER A 183 -16.60 11.61 7.56
CA SER A 183 -17.66 11.77 6.55
C SER A 183 -17.13 12.26 5.20
N GLU A 184 -16.14 13.15 5.19
CA GLU A 184 -15.47 13.65 3.98
C GLU A 184 -14.71 12.54 3.25
N ILE A 185 -14.02 11.66 4.00
CA ILE A 185 -13.25 10.53 3.44
C ILE A 185 -14.18 9.41 2.95
N ALA A 186 -15.27 9.14 3.68
CA ALA A 186 -16.20 8.05 3.34
C ALA A 186 -17.09 8.37 2.13
N SER A 187 -17.17 9.63 1.73
CA SER A 187 -17.93 10.06 0.55
C SER A 187 -17.11 9.75 -0.71
N PRO A 188 -17.57 8.87 -1.62
CA PRO A 188 -16.90 8.70 -2.91
C PRO A 188 -16.95 10.05 -3.61
N LYS A 189 -15.79 10.71 -3.72
CA LYS A 189 -15.63 11.95 -4.48
C LYS A 189 -15.95 11.65 -5.94
N LEU A 190 -17.21 11.83 -6.31
CA LEU A 190 -17.62 12.09 -7.69
C LEU A 190 -16.84 13.33 -8.12
N GLU A 191 -15.91 13.10 -9.04
CA GLU A 191 -15.26 14.02 -9.97
C GLU A 191 -15.76 15.47 -9.84
N LYS A 192 -15.03 16.28 -9.08
CA LYS A 192 -14.99 17.74 -9.28
C LYS A 192 -13.75 18.08 -10.09
N GLU A 193 -13.69 17.59 -11.32
CA GLU A 193 -12.75 18.07 -12.35
C GLU A 193 -13.48 18.13 -13.70
N THR A 194 -14.56 18.91 -13.78
CA THR A 194 -15.12 19.39 -15.06
C THR A 194 -15.81 20.75 -14.88
N GLU A 195 -15.22 21.68 -14.13
CA GLU A 195 -15.58 23.10 -14.22
C GLU A 195 -14.33 23.94 -13.96
N GLU A 196 -13.36 23.89 -14.86
CA GLU A 196 -12.40 24.98 -15.11
C GLU A 196 -11.56 24.65 -16.35
N GLU A 197 -12.18 24.72 -17.52
CA GLU A 197 -11.50 25.13 -18.76
C GLU A 197 -12.54 25.47 -19.84
N LEU A 198 -12.72 26.79 -20.04
CA LEU A 198 -13.29 27.53 -21.19
C LEU A 198 -14.82 27.60 -21.39
#